data_AF-A0AAE3LUU9-F1
#
_entry.id   AF-A0AAE3LUU9-F1
#
_cell.length_a   1.000
_cell.length_b   1.000
_cell.length_c   1.000
_cell.angle_alpha   90.00
_cell.angle_beta   90.00
_cell.angle_gamma   90.00
#
_symmetry.space_group_name_H-M   'P 1'
#
loop_
_entity.id
_entity.type
_entity.pdbx_description
1 polymer ?
#
loop_
_entity_poly.entity_id
_entity_poly.type
_entity_poly.pdbx_seq_one_letter_code
_entity_poly.pdbx_strand_id
1 'polypeptide(L)' 'MISQVFTTKGFGFIAPETGGKDVFLHISALEKSGMTSLNDNQKVTFDVEAGRDGRESAINIALA' A
#
# COMPACT_ATOMS: atom_id res chain seq x y z
N MET A 1 -4.78 5.17 -5.09
CA MET A 1 -3.58 5.90 -5.57
C MET A 1 -2.59 5.99 -4.42
N ILE A 2 -1.29 5.92 -4.68
CA ILE A 2 -0.30 6.06 -3.62
C ILE A 2 -0.28 7.51 -3.13
N SER A 3 -0.64 7.71 -1.86
CA SER A 3 -0.63 9.03 -1.25
C SER A 3 0.75 9.41 -0.75
N GLN A 4 1.47 8.46 -0.15
CA GLN A 4 2.76 8.73 0.48
C GLN A 4 3.59 7.45 0.62
N VAL A 5 4.85 7.48 0.17
CA VAL A 5 5.81 6.38 0.36
C VAL A 5 6.96 6.86 1.21
N PHE A 6 7.31 6.08 2.23
CA PHE A 6 8.51 6.27 3.04
C PHE A 6 9.52 5.18 2.72
N THR A 7 10.25 5.34 1.62
CA THR A 7 11.32 4.40 1.19
C THR A 7 12.36 4.19 2.29
N THR A 8 12.72 5.23 3.05
CA THR A 8 13.68 5.13 4.16
C THR A 8 13.16 4.29 5.33
N LYS A 9 11.84 4.21 5.53
CA LYS A 9 11.24 3.48 6.66
C LYS A 9 10.59 2.15 6.26
N GLY A 10 10.51 1.84 4.97
CA GLY A 10 9.91 0.59 4.50
C GLY A 10 8.40 0.49 4.74
N PHE A 11 7.67 1.59 4.66
CA PHE A 11 6.21 1.57 4.67
C PHE A 11 5.63 2.71 3.84
N GLY A 12 4.34 2.60 3.50
CA GLY A 12 3.61 3.61 2.76
C GLY A 12 2.14 3.66 3.16
N PHE A 13 1.43 4.64 2.61
CA PHE A 13 0.00 4.80 2.77
C PHE A 13 -0.64 4.94 1.39
N ILE A 14 -1.70 4.17 1.20
CA ILE A 14 -2.47 4.19 -0.03
C ILE A 14 -3.81 4.84 0.28
N ALA A 15 -4.12 5.91 -0.45
CA ALA A 15 -5.41 6.56 -0.39
C ALA A 15 -6.35 5.91 -1.42
N PRO A 16 -7.45 5.27 -0.98
CA PRO A 16 -8.48 4.81 -1.90
C PRO A 16 -9.22 6.02 -2.49
N GLU A 17 -9.52 5.94 -3.79
CA GLU A 17 -10.26 6.98 -4.52
C GLU A 17 -11.71 7.15 -4.03
N THR A 18 -12.22 6.18 -3.27
CA THR A 18 -13.56 6.20 -2.68
C THR A 18 -13.66 7.14 -1.47
N GLY A 19 -12.58 7.83 -1.07
CA GLY A 19 -12.57 8.76 0.05
C GLY A 19 -12.64 8.08 1.43
N GLY A 20 -11.97 6.93 1.57
CA GLY A 20 -11.93 6.12 2.80
C GLY A 20 -10.70 6.39 3.68
N LYS A 21 -10.49 5.52 4.68
CA LYS A 21 -9.29 5.53 5.52
C LYS A 21 -8.05 5.15 4.69
N ASP A 22 -6.91 5.71 5.05
CA ASP A 22 -5.63 5.32 4.46
C ASP A 22 -5.35 3.85 4.76
N VAL A 23 -5.04 3.10 3.71
CA VAL A 23 -4.66 1.68 3.82
C VAL A 23 -3.18 1.60 4.10
N PHE A 24 -2.83 0.85 5.14
CA PHE A 24 -1.43 0.70 5.54
C PHE A 24 -0.71 -0.25 4.59
N LEU A 25 0.40 0.21 4.02
CA LEU A 25 1.23 -0.56 3.12
C LEU A 25 2.56 -0.89 3.80
N HIS A 26 2.81 -2.18 4.03
CA HIS A 26 4.08 -2.66 4.58
C HIS A 26 5.05 -3.02 3.45
N ILE A 27 6.35 -2.75 3.60
CA ILE A 27 7.35 -3.20 2.61
C ILE A 27 7.35 -4.71 2.42
N SER A 28 6.99 -5.49 3.44
CA SER A 28 6.84 -6.94 3.30
C SER A 28 5.77 -7.33 2.27
N ALA A 29 4.72 -6.53 2.09
CA ALA A 29 3.71 -6.76 1.06
C ALA A 29 4.27 -6.41 -0.33
N LEU A 30 5.12 -5.39 -0.41
CA LEU A 30 5.83 -5.00 -1.63
C LEU A 30 6.87 -6.05 -2.05
N GLU A 31 7.69 -6.50 -1.10
CA GLU A 31 8.67 -7.56 -1.31
C GLU A 31 7.98 -8.86 -1.76
N LYS A 32 6.83 -9.20 -1.18
CA LYS A 32 6.01 -10.34 -1.63
C LYS A 32 5.52 -10.19 -3.08
N SER A 33 5.19 -8.98 -3.50
CA SER A 33 4.86 -8.68 -4.90
C SER A 33 6.08 -8.56 -5.82
N GLY A 34 7.30 -8.71 -5.31
CA GLY A 34 8.53 -8.49 -6.09
C GLY A 34 8.80 -7.01 -6.40
N MET A 35 8.13 -6.10 -5.68
CA MET A 35 8.30 -4.66 -5.81
C MET A 35 9.20 -4.15 -4.70
N THR A 36 10.30 -3.49 -5.06
CA THR A 36 11.26 -2.97 -4.08
C THR A 36 10.99 -1.52 -3.73
N SER A 37 10.24 -0.80 -4.56
CA SER A 37 9.98 0.63 -4.40
C SER A 37 8.73 1.05 -5.15
N LEU A 38 8.06 2.06 -4.62
CA LEU A 38 6.92 2.71 -5.23
C LEU A 38 7.12 4.21 -5.14
N ASN A 39 6.58 4.94 -6.12
CA ASN A 39 6.64 6.39 -6.14
C ASN A 39 5.35 6.97 -5.54
N ASP A 40 5.45 8.13 -4.89
CA ASP A 40 4.29 8.94 -4.57
C ASP A 40 3.50 9.29 -5.85
N ASN A 41 2.18 9.47 -5.72
CA ASN A 41 1.25 9.66 -6.84
C ASN A 41 1.21 8.54 -7.89
N GLN A 42 1.86 7.41 -7.65
CA GLN A 42 1.79 6.28 -8.57
C GLN A 42 0.43 5.57 -8.44
N LYS A 43 -0.13 5.15 -9.57
CA LYS A 43 -1.30 4.27 -9.60
C LYS A 43 -0.82 2.83 -9.44
N VAL A 44 -1.39 2.17 -8.44
CA VAL A 44 -1.15 0.76 -8.16
C VAL A 44 -2.47 0.10 -7.84
N THR A 45 -2.59 -1.14 -8.25
CA THR A 45 -3.62 -2.07 -7.79
C THR A 45 -3.10 -2.76 -6.55
N PHE A 46 -3.96 -2.93 -5.57
CA PHE A 46 -3.67 -3.60 -4.31
C PHE A 46 -4.97 -4.18 -3.81
N ASP A 47 -4.86 -5.29 -3.10
CA ASP A 47 -5.98 -5.88 -2.39
C ASP A 47 -5.93 -5.41 -0.94
N VAL A 48 -7.09 -5.26 -0.32
CA VAL A 48 -7.19 -4.78 1.07
C VAL A 48 -7.68 -5.91 1.94
N GLU A 49 -6.83 -6.34 2.87
CA GLU A 49 -7.20 -7.34 3.85
C GLU A 49 -7.46 -6.66 5.20
N ALA A 50 -8.63 -6.95 5.77
CA ALA A 50 -8.98 -6.51 7.12
C ALA A 50 -8.21 -7.37 8.14
N GLY A 51 -7.21 -6.78 8.77
CA GLY A 51 -6.43 -7.44 9.81
C GLY A 51 -7.25 -7.67 11.08
N ARG A 52 -6.80 -8.64 11.89
CA ARG A 52 -7.43 -9.04 13.17
C ARG A 52 -7.54 -7.90 14.19
N ASP A 53 -6.77 -6.84 14.02
CA ASP A 53 -6.72 -5.63 14.84
C ASP A 53 -7.70 -4.53 14.37
N GLY A 54 -8.53 -4.82 13.36
CA GLY A 54 -9.46 -3.85 12.76
C GLY A 54 -8.80 -2.82 11.83
N ARG A 55 -7.53 -3.03 11.47
CA ARG A 55 -6.79 -2.20 10.51
C ARG A 55 -6.73 -2.86 9.15
N GLU A 56 -6.88 -2.05 8.12
CA GLU A 56 -6.80 -2.45 6.72
C GLU A 56 -5.34 -2.45 6.27
N SER A 57 -4.88 -3.58 5.72
CA SER A 57 -3.52 -3.75 5.21
C SER A 57 -3.55 -4.04 3.71
N ALA A 58 -2.70 -3.35 2.96
CA ALA A 58 -2.56 -3.59 1.54
C ALA A 58 -1.73 -4.86 1.29
N ILE A 59 -2.26 -5.77 0.49
CA ILE A 59 -1.62 -7.01 0.03
C ILE A 59 -1.65 -7.06 -1.51
N ASN A 60 -0.86 -7.95 -2.11
CA ASN A 60 -0.84 -8.17 -3.56
C ASN A 60 -0.73 -6.88 -4.38
N ILE A 61 0.30 -6.07 -4.10
CA ILE A 61 0.49 -4.81 -4.82
C ILE A 61 0.98 -5.10 -6.24
N ALA A 62 0.39 -4.43 -7.22
CA ALA A 62 0.80 -4.47 -8.62
C ALA A 62 0.74 -3.07 -9.23
N LEU A 63 1.57 -2.83 -10.25
CA LEU A 63 1.45 -1.62 -11.05
C LEU A 63 0.17 -1.69 -11.87
N ALA A 64 -0.62 -0.61 -11.81
CA ALA A 64 -1.85 -0.45 -12.59
C ALA A 64 -1.56 0.15 -13.96
#